data_AF-A0A848XW42-F1
#
_entry.id   AF-A0A848XW42-F1
#
_cell.length_a   1.000
_cell.length_b   1.000
_cell.length_c   1.000
_cell.angle_alpha   90.00
_cell.angle_beta   90.00
_cell.angle_gamma   90.00
#
_symmetry.space_group_name_H-M   'P 1'
#
loop_
_entity.id
_entity.type
_entity.pdbx_description
1 polymer ?
#
loop_
_entity_poly.entity_id
_entity_poly.type
_entity_poly.pdbx_seq_one_letter_code
_entity_poly.pdbx_strand_id
1 'polypeptide(L)'
;MLSVLWIGCSSPSALDSPDAGRSMTYEPGLPNFDLEALATLRSGAPGLDLYLSVPHASLVFTNAGGAFRAQYRYDVEVRDERGQARTHSVSFVDSLRLPTYAATRTFRPVVREERLAVDPGTYVVVATLTDEETDKTVERRQRVTVPVPVGAPAISRVALAIKRPGEAFEPQVALNTPTGFDSLRATIELYNTTPTTSVQLQLERLRSDTTVARPAYWLAYGRSSLEFRGVDFSGAPADTIQVTTRPVEQAALALSVEINLPPLEPGVYRIHLTARDSSGTEPFAEQTREFAVRQADFPRLTELGDLIAALTYLTSERELTFIQEGETAGERRRRFDGFWGTLFNDRRVASGIVRLYYERVEEANLLFTTHKEGWRTDRGMVYVLLGPPAFVETMPTDERWHYQVGGSNTLSTFVFERASYYEGVLRPAFENWVLQRSNAYEPIWRRAIRNWREGTVL
;
A
#
# COMPACT_ATOMS: atom_id res chain seq x y z
N MET A 1 -26.00 -21.45 -8.77
CA MET A 1 -25.28 -20.18 -8.96
C MET A 1 -23.84 -20.52 -9.23
N LEU A 2 -23.33 -20.23 -10.43
CA LEU A 2 -21.93 -20.48 -10.79
C LEU A 2 -21.05 -19.43 -10.10
N SER A 3 -20.22 -19.87 -9.17
CA SER A 3 -19.13 -19.08 -8.60
C SER A 3 -18.04 -18.94 -9.68
N VAL A 4 -17.88 -17.74 -10.23
CA VAL A 4 -16.76 -17.43 -11.13
C VAL A 4 -15.54 -17.16 -10.26
N LEU A 5 -14.67 -18.15 -10.15
CA LEU A 5 -13.31 -17.99 -9.61
C LEU A 5 -12.51 -17.13 -10.60
N TRP A 6 -12.20 -15.90 -10.20
CA TRP A 6 -11.25 -15.06 -10.91
C TRP A 6 -9.84 -15.58 -10.65
N ILE A 7 -9.36 -16.47 -11.53
CA ILE A 7 -7.94 -16.82 -11.59
C ILE A 7 -7.26 -15.69 -12.36
N GLY A 8 -6.73 -14.71 -11.63
CA GLY A 8 -5.85 -13.69 -12.19
C GLY A 8 -4.54 -14.34 -12.63
N CYS A 9 -4.39 -14.64 -13.92
CA CYS A 9 -3.10 -15.03 -14.50
C CYS A 9 -2.14 -13.84 -14.44
N SER A 10 -1.34 -13.74 -13.39
CA SER A 10 -0.18 -12.85 -13.33
C SER A 10 0.87 -13.35 -14.34
N SER A 11 1.26 -12.51 -15.30
CA SER A 11 2.38 -12.80 -16.21
C SER A 11 3.67 -13.11 -15.41
N PRO A 12 4.63 -13.91 -15.92
CA PRO A 12 5.88 -14.19 -15.21
C PRO A 12 6.62 -12.94 -14.73
N SER A 13 6.57 -11.85 -15.51
CA SER A 13 7.13 -10.54 -15.17
C SER A 13 6.46 -9.83 -13.99
N ALA A 14 5.23 -10.20 -13.62
CA ALA A 14 4.54 -9.66 -12.46
C ALA A 14 5.02 -10.29 -11.14
N LEU A 15 5.56 -11.51 -11.19
CA LEU A 15 6.10 -12.21 -10.02
C LEU A 15 7.49 -11.69 -9.60
N ASP A 16 8.20 -11.05 -10.54
CA ASP A 16 9.53 -10.49 -10.34
C ASP A 16 9.49 -9.02 -9.89
N SER A 17 8.29 -8.43 -9.70
CA SER A 17 8.21 -7.06 -9.22
C SER A 17 8.74 -6.93 -7.78
N PRO A 18 9.26 -5.75 -7.39
CA PRO A 18 9.67 -5.47 -6.01
C PRO A 18 8.58 -5.76 -4.97
N ASP A 19 7.31 -5.79 -5.38
CA ASP A 19 6.13 -5.90 -4.51
C ASP A 19 5.15 -7.01 -4.89
N ALA A 20 5.58 -8.03 -5.62
CA ALA A 20 4.71 -9.11 -6.08
C ALA A 20 3.87 -9.77 -4.96
N GLY A 21 4.41 -9.84 -3.74
CA GLY A 21 3.73 -10.37 -2.55
C GLY A 21 2.84 -9.39 -1.80
N ARG A 22 2.81 -8.11 -2.18
CA ARG A 22 2.08 -7.04 -1.47
C ARG A 22 0.88 -6.57 -2.27
N SER A 23 -0.17 -6.13 -1.58
CA SER A 23 -1.31 -5.47 -2.23
C SER A 23 -1.27 -3.96 -2.07
N MET A 24 -1.52 -3.24 -3.16
CA MET A 24 -1.88 -1.82 -3.11
C MET A 24 -3.39 -1.60 -2.98
N THR A 25 -4.21 -2.59 -3.33
CA THR A 25 -5.65 -2.41 -3.50
C THR A 25 -6.40 -3.25 -2.47
N TYR A 26 -7.21 -2.60 -1.64
CA TYR A 26 -8.21 -3.29 -0.84
C TYR A 26 -9.40 -3.67 -1.72
N GLU A 27 -9.88 -4.91 -1.60
CA GLU A 27 -11.06 -5.37 -2.34
C GLU A 27 -12.24 -5.51 -1.35
N PRO A 28 -13.33 -4.72 -1.53
CA PRO A 28 -14.46 -4.75 -0.62
C PRO A 28 -14.99 -6.16 -0.37
N GLY A 29 -14.97 -6.53 0.91
CA GLY A 29 -15.53 -7.77 1.38
C GLY A 29 -14.63 -8.99 1.17
N LEU A 30 -13.42 -8.86 0.60
CA LEU A 30 -12.39 -9.91 0.67
C LEU A 30 -11.40 -9.59 1.79
N PRO A 31 -10.74 -10.60 2.39
CA PRO A 31 -9.57 -10.34 3.19
C PRO A 31 -8.44 -9.76 2.33
N ASN A 32 -7.47 -9.12 2.98
CA ASN A 32 -6.28 -8.52 2.43
C ASN A 32 -5.10 -8.85 3.36
N PHE A 33 -3.99 -9.27 2.77
CA PHE A 33 -2.74 -9.49 3.48
C PHE A 33 -1.56 -9.26 2.55
N ASP A 34 -0.39 -9.12 3.14
CA ASP A 34 0.89 -9.03 2.44
C ASP A 34 1.77 -10.24 2.76
N LEU A 35 2.55 -10.67 1.77
CA LEU A 35 3.54 -11.73 1.83
C LEU A 35 4.93 -11.13 1.61
N GLU A 36 5.86 -11.48 2.49
CA GLU A 36 7.30 -11.39 2.21
C GLU A 36 7.95 -12.75 2.45
N ALA A 37 8.64 -13.26 1.44
CA ALA A 37 9.42 -14.49 1.45
C ALA A 37 10.89 -14.13 1.24
N LEU A 38 11.71 -14.43 2.24
CA LEU A 38 13.14 -14.20 2.22
C LEU A 38 13.86 -15.54 2.14
N ALA A 39 14.74 -15.69 1.16
CA ALA A 39 15.76 -16.73 1.26
C ALA A 39 16.64 -16.42 2.46
N THR A 40 16.86 -17.40 3.32
CA THR A 40 17.75 -17.28 4.48
C THR A 40 18.53 -18.56 4.76
N LEU A 41 19.75 -18.43 5.30
CA LEU A 41 20.55 -19.55 5.78
C LEU A 41 20.51 -19.57 7.32
N ARG A 42 20.02 -20.66 7.91
CA ARG A 42 19.92 -20.82 9.37
C ARG A 42 20.75 -22.02 9.79
N SER A 43 21.79 -21.80 10.59
CA SER A 43 22.72 -22.86 11.01
C SER A 43 23.28 -23.70 9.83
N GLY A 44 23.51 -23.06 8.68
CA GLY A 44 24.01 -23.71 7.47
C GLY A 44 22.94 -24.38 6.59
N ALA A 45 21.67 -24.42 7.01
CA ALA A 45 20.57 -24.98 6.23
C ALA A 45 19.83 -23.89 5.42
N PRO A 46 19.72 -24.03 4.08
CA PRO A 46 18.95 -23.11 3.25
C PRO A 46 17.45 -23.25 3.53
N GLY A 47 16.71 -22.19 3.28
CA GLY A 47 15.27 -22.17 3.45
C GLY A 47 14.67 -20.81 3.17
N LEU A 48 13.37 -20.72 3.42
CA LEU A 48 12.56 -19.51 3.29
C LEU A 48 12.02 -19.09 4.65
N ASP A 49 12.24 -17.83 5.01
CA ASP A 49 11.52 -17.16 6.10
C ASP A 49 10.35 -16.39 5.48
N LEU A 50 9.14 -16.76 5.89
CA LEU A 50 7.89 -16.20 5.40
C LEU A 50 7.29 -15.28 6.45
N TYR A 51 6.90 -14.08 6.04
CA TYR A 51 6.18 -13.10 6.83
C TYR A 51 4.83 -12.84 6.18
N LEU A 52 3.77 -13.24 6.85
CA LEU A 52 2.39 -13.09 6.40
C LEU A 52 1.69 -12.08 7.29
N SER A 53 1.36 -10.91 6.72
CA SER A 53 0.89 -9.75 7.46
C SER A 53 -0.57 -9.45 7.13
N VAL A 54 -1.47 -9.63 8.09
CA VAL A 54 -2.91 -9.34 7.94
C VAL A 54 -3.34 -8.19 8.87
N PRO A 55 -3.85 -7.06 8.33
CA PRO A 55 -4.44 -5.98 9.14
C PRO A 55 -5.68 -6.46 9.90
N HIS A 56 -5.89 -6.00 11.16
CA HIS A 56 -7.09 -6.41 11.92
C HIS A 56 -8.38 -6.12 11.15
N ALA A 57 -8.51 -4.92 10.57
CA ALA A 57 -9.68 -4.49 9.81
C ALA A 57 -10.00 -5.37 8.59
N SER A 58 -9.06 -6.23 8.17
CA SER A 58 -9.26 -7.16 7.09
C SER A 58 -10.03 -8.43 7.46
N LEU A 59 -10.13 -8.74 8.76
CA LEU A 59 -10.74 -9.97 9.24
C LEU A 59 -12.16 -9.72 9.74
N VAL A 60 -13.02 -10.73 9.61
CA VAL A 60 -14.36 -10.72 10.19
C VAL A 60 -14.31 -11.25 11.62
N PHE A 61 -14.78 -10.42 12.56
CA PHE A 61 -14.80 -10.75 13.97
C PHE A 61 -16.20 -11.09 14.46
N THR A 62 -16.30 -12.14 15.26
CA THR A 62 -17.50 -12.53 16.02
C THR A 62 -17.35 -12.20 17.51
N ASN A 63 -18.48 -12.05 18.20
CA ASN A 63 -18.50 -11.80 19.64
C ASN A 63 -18.10 -13.08 20.40
N ALA A 64 -17.10 -12.97 21.26
CA ALA A 64 -16.52 -14.06 22.04
C ALA A 64 -16.47 -13.70 23.53
N GLY A 65 -17.65 -13.53 24.14
CA GLY A 65 -17.81 -13.42 25.60
C GLY A 65 -17.08 -12.23 26.20
N GLY A 66 -17.43 -11.02 25.76
CA GLY A 66 -16.81 -9.77 26.23
C GLY A 66 -15.54 -9.37 25.46
N ALA A 67 -15.22 -10.09 24.40
CA ALA A 67 -14.16 -9.77 23.43
C ALA A 67 -14.64 -10.07 22.01
N PHE A 68 -13.79 -9.80 21.03
CA PHE A 68 -14.00 -10.13 19.64
C PHE A 68 -12.98 -11.17 19.20
N ARG A 69 -13.39 -12.14 18.39
CA ARG A 69 -12.50 -13.17 17.84
C ARG A 69 -12.65 -13.25 16.33
N ALA A 70 -11.52 -13.39 15.62
CA ALA A 70 -11.47 -13.83 14.23
C ALA A 70 -10.68 -15.15 14.14
N GLN A 71 -11.01 -15.97 13.16
CA GLN A 71 -10.25 -17.15 12.75
C GLN A 71 -9.91 -17.02 11.27
N TYR A 72 -8.70 -17.41 10.92
CA TYR A 72 -8.22 -17.33 9.54
C TYR A 72 -7.19 -18.43 9.28
N ARG A 73 -7.15 -18.91 8.04
CA ARG A 73 -6.22 -19.94 7.59
C ARG A 73 -5.30 -19.40 6.54
N TYR A 74 -4.02 -19.71 6.66
CA TYR A 74 -3.07 -19.58 5.57
C TYR A 74 -2.77 -20.95 4.97
N ASP A 75 -2.91 -21.06 3.66
CA ASP A 75 -2.43 -22.18 2.87
C ASP A 75 -1.24 -21.67 2.04
N VAL A 76 -0.04 -22.19 2.32
CA VAL A 76 1.20 -21.79 1.63
C VAL A 76 1.70 -22.95 0.79
N GLU A 77 2.01 -22.68 -0.48
CA GLU A 77 2.65 -23.61 -1.40
C GLU A 77 3.95 -23.01 -1.94
N VAL A 78 5.03 -23.79 -1.89
CA VAL A 78 6.26 -23.49 -2.63
C VAL A 78 6.19 -24.27 -3.93
N ARG A 79 6.18 -23.54 -5.05
CA ARG A 79 6.16 -24.12 -6.39
C ARG A 79 7.50 -23.90 -7.08
N ASP A 80 7.80 -24.75 -8.06
CA ASP A 80 8.97 -24.62 -8.92
C ASP A 80 9.03 -23.25 -9.63
N GLU A 81 10.13 -22.99 -10.33
CA GLU A 81 10.34 -21.72 -11.05
C GLU A 81 9.20 -21.39 -12.04
N ARG A 82 8.57 -22.41 -12.62
CA ARG A 82 7.45 -22.23 -13.57
C ARG A 82 6.11 -22.02 -12.86
N GLY A 83 6.08 -22.12 -11.53
CA GLY A 83 4.88 -22.07 -10.71
C GLY A 83 3.95 -23.27 -10.92
N GLN A 84 4.47 -24.40 -11.44
CA GLN A 84 3.70 -25.57 -11.84
C GLN A 84 3.79 -26.70 -10.81
N ALA A 85 4.98 -27.26 -10.58
CA ALA A 85 5.14 -28.36 -9.64
C ALA A 85 5.22 -27.84 -8.20
N ARG A 86 4.39 -28.40 -7.32
CA ARG A 86 4.44 -28.13 -5.88
C ARG A 86 5.57 -28.93 -5.25
N THR A 87 6.48 -28.25 -4.56
CA THR A 87 7.61 -28.87 -3.85
C THR A 87 7.33 -28.98 -2.36
N HIS A 88 6.70 -27.97 -1.77
CA HIS A 88 6.36 -27.93 -0.34
C HIS A 88 4.97 -27.31 -0.15
N SER A 89 4.29 -27.67 0.94
CA SER A 89 3.06 -27.01 1.35
C SER A 89 2.86 -27.10 2.85
N VAL A 90 2.37 -26.01 3.44
CA VAL A 90 1.98 -25.92 4.85
C VAL A 90 0.63 -25.23 4.95
N SER A 91 -0.14 -25.60 5.96
CA SER A 91 -1.42 -24.96 6.26
C SER A 91 -1.50 -24.74 7.77
N PHE A 92 -1.95 -23.56 8.17
CA PHE A 92 -2.12 -23.22 9.57
C PHE A 92 -3.35 -22.34 9.77
N VAL A 93 -4.06 -22.62 10.86
CA VAL A 93 -5.23 -21.85 11.30
C VAL A 93 -4.81 -21.06 12.53
N ASP A 94 -4.95 -19.74 12.43
CA ASP A 94 -4.68 -18.81 13.52
C ASP A 94 -5.98 -18.20 14.05
N SER A 95 -5.91 -17.62 15.25
CA SER A 95 -7.03 -16.89 15.84
C SER A 95 -6.53 -15.62 16.52
N LEU A 96 -7.21 -14.52 16.21
CA LEU A 96 -6.95 -13.21 16.80
C LEU A 96 -8.09 -12.82 17.74
N ARG A 97 -7.77 -12.53 19.00
CA ARG A 97 -8.72 -12.06 20.00
C ARG A 97 -8.42 -10.62 20.40
N LEU A 98 -9.39 -9.73 20.24
CA LEU A 98 -9.28 -8.30 20.55
C LEU A 98 -10.30 -7.87 21.61
N PRO A 99 -9.94 -6.99 22.55
CA PRO A 99 -10.81 -6.65 23.67
C PRO A 99 -11.96 -5.70 23.29
N THR A 100 -11.82 -4.92 22.21
CA THR A 100 -12.80 -3.89 21.83
C THR A 100 -13.12 -3.93 20.35
N TYR A 101 -14.33 -3.50 20.00
CA TYR A 101 -14.75 -3.34 18.61
C TYR A 101 -13.87 -2.31 17.87
N ALA A 102 -13.44 -1.24 18.55
CA ALA A 102 -12.55 -0.25 17.94
C ALA A 102 -11.23 -0.88 17.47
N ALA A 103 -10.69 -1.84 18.23
CA ALA A 103 -9.46 -2.56 17.88
C ALA A 103 -9.63 -3.48 16.67
N THR A 104 -10.82 -4.06 16.44
CA THR A 104 -11.08 -4.90 15.26
C THR A 104 -11.06 -4.11 13.96
N ARG A 105 -11.26 -2.79 14.05
CA ARG A 105 -11.33 -1.88 12.91
C ARG A 105 -9.99 -1.20 12.59
N THR A 106 -8.91 -1.50 13.32
CA THR A 106 -7.59 -0.86 13.10
C THR A 106 -6.82 -1.53 11.97
N PHE A 107 -5.94 -0.77 11.31
CA PHE A 107 -5.05 -1.29 10.27
C PHE A 107 -3.69 -1.74 10.82
N ARG A 108 -3.58 -1.94 12.13
CA ARG A 108 -2.43 -2.63 12.73
C ARG A 108 -2.39 -4.07 12.19
N PRO A 109 -1.27 -4.51 11.58
CA PRO A 109 -1.13 -5.88 11.13
C PRO A 109 -0.76 -6.82 12.28
N VAL A 110 -1.23 -8.06 12.18
CA VAL A 110 -0.62 -9.20 12.85
C VAL A 110 0.26 -9.91 11.82
N VAL A 111 1.50 -10.20 12.20
CA VAL A 111 2.46 -10.90 11.34
C VAL A 111 2.64 -12.32 11.85
N ARG A 112 2.42 -13.30 10.98
CA ARG A 112 2.79 -14.69 11.20
C ARG A 112 4.13 -14.96 10.51
N GLU A 113 5.08 -15.47 11.29
CA GLU A 113 6.38 -15.90 10.81
C GLU A 113 6.41 -17.43 10.66
N GLU A 114 6.87 -17.92 9.51
CA GLU A 114 6.99 -19.36 9.24
C GLU A 114 8.29 -19.67 8.49
N ARG A 115 8.98 -20.73 8.90
CA ARG A 115 10.25 -21.18 8.30
C ARG A 115 10.01 -22.44 7.49
N LEU A 116 10.32 -22.41 6.20
CA LEU A 116 10.30 -23.59 5.33
C LEU A 116 11.73 -23.98 4.96
N ALA A 117 12.15 -25.19 5.34
CA ALA A 117 13.37 -25.76 4.81
C ALA A 117 13.14 -26.12 3.34
N VAL A 118 13.93 -25.54 2.44
CA VAL A 118 13.89 -25.82 1.01
C VAL A 118 15.30 -25.89 0.47
N ASP A 119 15.52 -26.74 -0.53
CA ASP A 119 16.79 -26.81 -1.23
C ASP A 119 17.09 -25.51 -2.00
N PRO A 120 18.36 -25.26 -2.38
CA PRO A 120 18.71 -24.15 -3.25
C PRO A 120 17.97 -24.22 -4.59
N GLY A 121 17.47 -23.08 -5.05
CA GLY A 121 16.70 -23.00 -6.30
C GLY A 121 15.83 -21.75 -6.39
N THR A 122 15.23 -21.56 -7.56
CA THR A 122 14.25 -20.48 -7.79
C THR A 122 12.84 -21.05 -7.63
N TYR A 123 12.04 -20.39 -6.82
CA TYR A 123 10.68 -20.81 -6.47
C TYR A 123 9.68 -19.67 -6.62
N VAL A 124 8.41 -20.04 -6.77
CA VAL A 124 7.27 -19.15 -6.60
C VAL A 124 6.54 -19.57 -5.32
N VAL A 125 6.59 -18.72 -4.30
CA VAL A 125 5.78 -18.88 -3.08
C VAL A 125 4.38 -18.37 -3.38
N VAL A 126 3.38 -19.21 -3.13
CA VAL A 126 1.96 -18.88 -3.25
C VAL A 126 1.36 -19.01 -1.86
N ALA A 127 0.84 -17.91 -1.32
CA ALA A 127 0.12 -17.90 -0.05
C ALA A 127 -1.34 -17.55 -0.31
N THR A 128 -2.26 -18.29 0.31
CA THR A 128 -3.70 -18.03 0.26
C THR A 128 -4.19 -17.79 1.68
N LEU A 129 -4.80 -16.63 1.93
CA LEU A 129 -5.48 -16.34 3.19
C LEU A 129 -6.97 -16.62 3.01
N THR A 130 -7.54 -17.40 3.92
CA THR A 130 -8.98 -17.65 4.06
C THR A 130 -9.47 -17.01 5.35
N ASP A 131 -10.46 -16.13 5.27
CA ASP A 131 -11.24 -15.70 6.45
C ASP A 131 -12.26 -16.80 6.76
N GLU A 132 -12.11 -17.48 7.90
CA GLU A 132 -12.90 -18.68 8.24
C GLU A 132 -14.36 -18.36 8.57
N GLU A 133 -14.69 -17.08 8.78
CA GLU A 133 -16.05 -16.66 9.10
C GLU A 133 -16.88 -16.35 7.85
N THR A 134 -16.21 -16.07 6.73
CA THR A 134 -16.84 -15.75 5.45
C THR A 134 -16.51 -16.72 4.32
N ASP A 135 -15.57 -17.64 4.55
CA ASP A 135 -14.96 -18.54 3.56
C ASP A 135 -14.32 -17.81 2.37
N LYS A 136 -14.08 -16.51 2.49
CA LYS A 136 -13.52 -15.70 1.41
C LYS A 136 -12.01 -15.81 1.42
N THR A 137 -11.45 -15.95 0.23
CA THR A 137 -10.03 -16.21 0.02
C THR A 137 -9.37 -15.13 -0.81
N VAL A 138 -8.11 -14.85 -0.51
CA VAL A 138 -7.26 -14.03 -1.38
C VAL A 138 -5.88 -14.68 -1.51
N GLU A 139 -5.25 -14.56 -2.68
CA GLU A 139 -3.93 -15.16 -2.97
C GLU A 139 -2.85 -14.07 -3.16
N ARG A 140 -1.63 -14.35 -2.69
CA ARG A 140 -0.41 -13.56 -2.94
C ARG A 140 0.67 -14.47 -3.47
N ARG A 141 1.51 -13.96 -4.38
CA ARG A 141 2.57 -14.73 -5.01
C ARG A 141 3.88 -13.95 -5.02
N GLN A 142 4.98 -14.58 -4.66
CA GLN A 142 6.29 -13.94 -4.72
C GLN A 142 7.33 -14.91 -5.24
N ARG A 143 8.13 -14.47 -6.22
CA ARG A 143 9.30 -15.24 -6.64
C ARG A 143 10.47 -14.99 -5.68
N VAL A 144 11.18 -16.06 -5.37
CA VAL A 144 12.35 -16.04 -4.48
C VAL A 144 13.40 -17.00 -4.98
N THR A 145 14.66 -16.60 -4.89
CA THR A 145 15.82 -17.44 -5.24
C THR A 145 16.57 -17.77 -3.97
N VAL A 146 16.62 -19.05 -3.63
CA VAL A 146 17.38 -19.58 -2.50
C VAL A 146 18.79 -19.90 -3.01
N PRO A 147 19.83 -19.20 -2.51
CA PRO A 147 21.17 -19.34 -3.04
C PRO A 147 21.79 -20.68 -2.65
N VAL A 148 22.74 -21.13 -3.47
CA VAL A 148 23.57 -22.29 -3.12
C VAL A 148 24.50 -21.89 -1.96
N PRO A 149 24.52 -22.64 -0.84
CA PRO A 149 25.30 -22.28 0.36
C PRO A 149 26.80 -22.18 0.12
N VAL A 150 27.32 -22.81 -0.93
CA VAL A 150 28.70 -22.67 -1.41
C VAL A 150 28.63 -22.39 -2.90
N GLY A 151 28.80 -21.14 -3.29
CA GLY A 151 28.62 -20.72 -4.67
C GLY A 151 29.01 -19.26 -4.90
N ALA A 152 28.41 -18.66 -5.94
CA ALA A 152 28.58 -17.24 -6.21
C ALA A 152 28.04 -16.39 -5.05
N PRO A 153 28.63 -15.20 -4.79
CA PRO A 153 28.10 -14.27 -3.82
C PRO A 153 26.71 -13.79 -4.24
N ALA A 154 25.82 -13.66 -3.28
CA ALA A 154 24.44 -13.25 -3.49
C ALA A 154 23.92 -12.45 -2.30
N ILE A 155 22.78 -11.79 -2.48
CA ILE A 155 22.10 -11.03 -1.42
C ILE A 155 20.60 -11.37 -1.40
N SER A 156 20.00 -11.35 -0.22
CA SER A 156 18.54 -11.44 -0.07
C SER A 156 17.86 -10.14 -0.51
N ARG A 157 16.53 -10.17 -0.58
CA ARG A 157 15.71 -8.94 -0.58
C ARG A 157 15.95 -8.15 0.71
N VAL A 158 15.64 -6.86 0.68
CA VAL A 158 15.71 -5.99 1.86
C VAL A 158 14.47 -6.23 2.73
N ALA A 159 14.66 -6.78 3.92
CA ALA A 159 13.63 -6.86 4.95
C ALA A 159 13.53 -5.55 5.71
N LEU A 160 12.32 -5.11 6.03
CA LEU A 160 12.10 -3.94 6.89
C LEU A 160 11.50 -4.39 8.22
N ALA A 161 11.92 -3.73 9.29
CA ALA A 161 11.32 -3.88 10.61
C ALA A 161 11.17 -2.51 11.28
N ILE A 162 10.05 -2.32 11.97
CA ILE A 162 9.75 -1.10 12.73
C ILE A 162 9.80 -1.39 14.23
N LYS A 163 10.24 -0.42 15.02
CA LYS A 163 10.18 -0.46 16.47
C LYS A 163 9.38 0.73 16.98
N ARG A 164 8.27 0.46 17.65
CA ARG A 164 7.47 1.49 18.33
C ARG A 164 7.97 1.74 19.75
N PRO A 165 7.61 2.87 20.38
CA PRO A 165 7.96 3.15 21.77
C PRO A 165 7.61 2.01 22.72
N GLY A 166 8.63 1.45 23.37
CA GLY A 166 8.48 0.35 24.34
C GLY A 166 8.21 -1.03 23.74
N GLU A 167 8.15 -1.17 22.41
CA GLU A 167 7.94 -2.46 21.72
C GLU A 167 9.28 -3.03 21.18
N ALA A 168 9.28 -4.31 20.80
CA ALA A 168 10.38 -4.93 20.06
C ALA A 168 10.32 -4.53 18.57
N PHE A 169 11.35 -4.89 17.79
CA PHE A 169 11.25 -4.79 16.33
C PHE A 169 10.21 -5.80 15.83
N GLU A 170 9.28 -5.32 15.01
CA GLU A 170 8.27 -6.11 14.31
C GLU A 170 8.51 -6.00 12.80
N PRO A 171 8.35 -7.09 12.02
CA PRO A 171 8.46 -7.03 10.57
C PRO A 171 7.47 -6.03 9.94
N GLN A 172 7.98 -5.14 9.09
CA GLN A 172 7.19 -4.21 8.28
C GLN A 172 7.04 -4.78 6.87
N VAL A 173 5.99 -5.58 6.68
CA VAL A 173 5.73 -6.25 5.40
C VAL A 173 5.03 -5.31 4.42
N ALA A 174 4.05 -4.54 4.87
CA ALA A 174 3.21 -3.69 4.00
C ALA A 174 4.00 -2.57 3.31
N LEU A 175 3.50 -2.16 2.12
CA LEU A 175 4.03 -1.02 1.36
C LEU A 175 3.91 0.31 2.11
N ASN A 176 2.85 0.46 2.90
CA ASN A 176 2.60 1.65 3.70
C ASN A 176 3.14 1.43 5.12
N THR A 177 4.19 2.17 5.48
CA THR A 177 4.80 2.21 6.80
C THR A 177 4.19 3.35 7.60
N PRO A 178 3.60 3.10 8.79
CA PRO A 178 3.07 4.16 9.63
C PRO A 178 4.21 5.03 10.20
N THR A 179 3.97 6.31 10.45
CA THR A 179 4.83 7.17 11.27
C THR A 179 4.72 6.79 12.75
N GLY A 180 5.50 7.44 13.61
CA GLY A 180 5.44 7.21 15.06
C GLY A 180 6.22 5.98 15.55
N PHE A 181 7.07 5.40 14.70
CA PHE A 181 8.12 4.48 15.15
C PHE A 181 9.32 5.27 15.70
N ASP A 182 10.00 4.69 16.68
CA ASP A 182 11.28 5.21 17.19
C ASP A 182 12.44 4.83 16.28
N SER A 183 12.32 3.70 15.57
CA SER A 183 13.38 3.19 14.69
C SER A 183 12.82 2.36 13.55
N LEU A 184 13.38 2.55 12.36
CA LEU A 184 13.19 1.69 11.20
C LEU A 184 14.52 0.97 10.93
N ARG A 185 14.48 -0.32 10.61
CA ARG A 185 15.67 -1.14 10.33
C ARG A 185 15.51 -1.83 8.99
N ALA A 186 16.54 -1.74 8.17
CA ALA A 186 16.73 -2.57 7.00
C ALA A 186 17.66 -3.74 7.34
N THR A 187 17.25 -4.96 6.99
CA THR A 187 18.05 -6.17 7.17
C THR A 187 18.21 -6.88 5.84
N ILE A 188 19.43 -7.33 5.56
CA ILE A 188 19.76 -8.16 4.39
C ILE A 188 20.58 -9.35 4.85
N GLU A 189 20.49 -10.45 4.11
CA GLU A 189 21.44 -11.54 4.19
C GLU A 189 22.37 -11.51 3.00
N LEU A 190 23.67 -11.55 3.30
CA LEU A 190 24.73 -11.72 2.31
C LEU A 190 25.17 -13.17 2.33
N TYR A 191 25.39 -13.74 1.16
CA TYR A 191 25.78 -15.13 0.98
C TYR A 191 27.14 -15.24 0.33
N ASN A 192 27.92 -16.25 0.75
CA ASN A 192 29.26 -16.53 0.21
C ASN A 192 30.17 -15.28 0.22
N THR A 193 30.22 -14.58 1.35
CA THR A 193 30.97 -13.32 1.45
C THR A 193 32.46 -13.55 1.64
N THR A 194 33.25 -12.56 1.24
CA THR A 194 34.70 -12.47 1.46
C THR A 194 35.04 -11.19 2.23
N PRO A 195 36.25 -11.06 2.82
CA PRO A 195 36.68 -9.81 3.47
C PRO A 195 36.81 -8.61 2.52
N THR A 196 36.76 -8.86 1.21
CA THR A 196 36.78 -7.84 0.16
C THR A 196 35.37 -7.39 -0.24
N THR A 197 34.33 -8.07 0.27
CA THR A 197 32.93 -7.73 0.03
C THR A 197 32.55 -6.47 0.82
N SER A 198 31.81 -5.58 0.18
CA SER A 198 31.18 -4.43 0.83
C SER A 198 29.76 -4.25 0.32
N VAL A 199 28.90 -3.74 1.19
CA VAL A 199 27.52 -3.39 0.82
C VAL A 199 27.30 -1.91 1.05
N GLN A 200 26.70 -1.25 0.07
CA GLN A 200 26.24 0.12 0.20
C GLN A 200 24.71 0.14 0.13
N LEU A 201 24.11 0.69 1.18
CA LEU A 201 22.70 1.03 1.22
C LEU A 201 22.56 2.54 0.99
N GLN A 202 21.68 2.93 0.07
CA GLN A 202 21.28 4.30 -0.18
C GLN A 202 19.77 4.42 0.03
N LEU A 203 19.37 5.28 0.97
CA LEU A 203 17.98 5.63 1.24
C LEU A 203 17.67 6.98 0.60
N GLU A 204 16.67 6.98 -0.28
CA GLU A 204 16.28 8.14 -1.08
C GLU A 204 14.81 8.48 -0.84
N ARG A 205 14.49 9.78 -0.80
CA ARG A 205 13.12 10.27 -0.95
C ARG A 205 12.86 10.50 -2.42
N LEU A 206 11.86 9.84 -2.99
CA LEU A 206 11.51 10.01 -4.41
C LEU A 206 10.69 11.28 -4.61
N ARG A 207 10.79 11.88 -5.81
CA ARG A 207 9.86 12.95 -6.20
C ARG A 207 8.52 12.31 -6.52
N SER A 208 7.47 12.72 -5.82
CA SER A 208 6.12 12.19 -6.00
C SER A 208 5.07 13.30 -5.93
N ASP A 209 4.00 13.15 -6.70
CA ASP A 209 2.83 14.01 -6.61
C ASP A 209 2.14 13.82 -5.26
N THR A 210 1.86 14.93 -4.59
CA THR A 210 1.12 14.96 -3.32
C THR A 210 -0.13 15.83 -3.42
N THR A 211 -0.39 16.39 -4.61
CA THR A 211 -1.50 17.30 -4.87
C THR A 211 -2.83 16.56 -4.85
N VAL A 212 -3.88 17.30 -4.48
CA VAL A 212 -5.25 16.81 -4.59
C VAL A 212 -5.64 16.72 -6.07
N ALA A 213 -6.29 15.62 -6.45
CA ALA A 213 -6.87 15.45 -7.78
C ALA A 213 -7.72 16.66 -8.22
N ARG A 214 -7.47 17.13 -9.44
CA ARG A 214 -8.21 18.25 -10.05
C ARG A 214 -9.61 17.79 -10.48
N PRO A 215 -10.62 18.67 -10.48
CA PRO A 215 -11.97 18.35 -10.93
C PRO A 215 -12.01 17.63 -12.29
N ALA A 216 -12.99 16.75 -12.45
CA ALA A 216 -13.14 15.90 -13.63
C ALA A 216 -13.27 16.69 -14.95
N TYR A 217 -13.77 17.92 -14.90
CA TYR A 217 -14.04 18.75 -16.08
C TYR A 217 -12.90 19.71 -16.46
N TRP A 218 -11.78 19.68 -15.74
CA TRP A 218 -10.60 20.50 -16.05
C TRP A 218 -9.75 19.89 -17.17
N LEU A 219 -8.70 20.60 -17.59
CA LEU A 219 -7.72 20.06 -18.52
C LEU A 219 -7.00 18.85 -17.92
N ALA A 220 -6.76 17.84 -18.76
CA ALA A 220 -5.98 16.66 -18.40
C ALA A 220 -4.51 17.04 -18.09
N TYR A 221 -3.86 16.23 -17.26
CA TYR A 221 -2.45 16.37 -16.97
C TYR A 221 -1.61 16.04 -18.21
N GLY A 222 -0.47 16.73 -18.41
CA GLY A 222 0.48 16.35 -19.43
C GLY A 222 1.17 15.03 -19.05
N ARG A 223 1.42 14.13 -20.02
CA ARG A 223 2.02 12.79 -19.75
C ARG A 223 3.42 12.84 -19.11
N SER A 224 4.14 13.95 -19.27
CA SER A 224 5.44 14.19 -18.64
C SER A 224 5.36 14.80 -17.24
N SER A 225 4.18 15.26 -16.82
CA SER A 225 3.97 15.89 -15.50
C SER A 225 4.06 14.88 -14.37
N LEU A 226 4.42 15.35 -13.18
CA LEU A 226 4.50 14.50 -12.00
C LEU A 226 3.11 14.01 -11.59
N GLU A 227 2.06 14.81 -11.78
CA GLU A 227 0.67 14.44 -11.49
C GLU A 227 0.19 13.28 -12.37
N PHE A 228 0.65 13.20 -13.63
CA PHE A 228 0.35 12.06 -14.49
C PHE A 228 1.17 10.83 -14.10
N ARG A 229 2.46 10.97 -13.82
CA ARG A 229 3.36 9.84 -13.47
C ARG A 229 3.14 9.30 -12.06
N GLY A 230 2.69 10.14 -11.13
CA GLY A 230 2.57 9.85 -9.70
C GLY A 230 3.91 9.91 -8.97
N VAL A 231 4.86 9.08 -9.38
CA VAL A 231 6.23 9.05 -8.82
C VAL A 231 7.25 9.08 -9.95
N ASP A 232 8.31 9.84 -9.75
CA ASP A 232 9.47 9.83 -10.64
C ASP A 232 10.48 8.77 -10.19
N PHE A 233 10.40 7.59 -10.80
CA PHE A 233 11.26 6.45 -10.49
C PHE A 233 12.59 6.45 -11.24
N SER A 234 12.70 7.20 -12.35
CA SER A 234 13.87 7.21 -13.23
C SER A 234 14.71 8.49 -13.14
N GLY A 235 14.12 9.59 -12.69
CA GLY A 235 14.83 10.83 -12.43
C GLY A 235 15.64 10.83 -11.13
N ALA A 236 16.34 11.94 -10.88
CA ALA A 236 17.01 12.16 -9.60
C ALA A 236 16.00 12.16 -8.45
N PRO A 237 16.37 11.60 -7.28
CA PRO A 237 15.51 11.65 -6.10
C PRO A 237 15.29 13.09 -5.64
N ALA A 238 14.23 13.29 -4.84
CA ALA A 238 13.99 14.57 -4.18
C ALA A 238 15.10 14.85 -3.16
N ASP A 239 15.56 13.81 -2.46
CA ASP A 239 16.64 13.90 -1.48
C ASP A 239 17.32 12.53 -1.29
N THR A 240 18.61 12.54 -0.95
CA THR A 240 19.36 11.36 -0.51
C THR A 240 19.53 11.43 0.99
N ILE A 241 18.69 10.69 1.72
CA ILE A 241 18.56 10.80 3.18
C ILE A 241 19.74 10.17 3.90
N GLN A 242 20.20 9.00 3.43
CA GLN A 242 21.28 8.27 4.07
C GLN A 242 22.01 7.43 3.04
N VAL A 243 23.34 7.44 3.12
CA VAL A 243 24.21 6.46 2.45
C VAL A 243 25.03 5.76 3.52
N THR A 244 25.02 4.44 3.53
CA THR A 244 25.75 3.62 4.51
C THR A 244 26.49 2.51 3.81
N THR A 245 27.80 2.52 3.94
CA THR A 245 28.66 1.44 3.45
C THR A 245 29.10 0.55 4.62
N ARG A 246 28.88 -0.76 4.48
CA ARG A 246 29.28 -1.79 5.44
C ARG A 246 30.28 -2.74 4.77
N PRO A 247 31.57 -2.67 5.14
CA PRO A 247 32.53 -3.71 4.73
C PRO A 247 32.21 -5.01 5.47
N VAL A 248 32.49 -6.14 4.81
CA VAL A 248 32.45 -7.46 5.45
C VAL A 248 33.82 -7.74 6.07
N GLU A 249 33.85 -8.05 7.36
CA GLU A 249 35.12 -8.27 8.07
C GLU A 249 35.67 -9.69 7.87
N GLN A 250 34.80 -10.68 7.73
CA GLN A 250 35.15 -12.10 7.68
C GLN A 250 34.36 -12.83 6.60
N ALA A 251 34.99 -13.83 5.99
CA ALA A 251 34.30 -14.72 5.06
C ALA A 251 33.23 -15.53 5.80
N ALA A 252 32.01 -15.56 5.25
CA ALA A 252 30.90 -16.30 5.83
C ALA A 252 30.01 -16.88 4.72
N LEU A 253 29.44 -18.06 4.97
CA LEU A 253 28.42 -18.64 4.07
C LEU A 253 27.14 -17.79 4.07
N ALA A 254 26.81 -17.22 5.22
CA ALA A 254 25.77 -16.22 5.37
C ALA A 254 26.11 -15.20 6.45
N LEU A 255 25.82 -13.93 6.20
CA LEU A 255 25.99 -12.82 7.14
C LEU A 255 24.74 -11.93 7.09
N SER A 256 24.11 -11.73 8.26
CA SER A 256 23.03 -10.75 8.40
C SER A 256 23.63 -9.37 8.63
N VAL A 257 23.25 -8.40 7.81
CA VAL A 257 23.65 -6.99 7.96
C VAL A 257 22.42 -6.16 8.28
N GLU A 258 22.47 -5.49 9.43
CA GLU A 258 21.41 -4.62 9.91
C GLU A 258 21.82 -3.15 9.81
N ILE A 259 20.96 -2.33 9.20
CA ILE A 259 21.17 -0.89 9.02
C ILE A 259 19.95 -0.17 9.59
N ASN A 260 20.16 0.60 10.65
CA ASN A 260 19.12 1.48 11.17
C ASN A 260 18.98 2.70 10.27
N LEU A 261 17.74 3.05 9.97
CA LEU A 261 17.34 4.19 9.15
C LEU A 261 16.84 5.32 10.07
N PRO A 262 17.03 6.59 9.70
CA PRO A 262 16.54 7.72 10.49
C PRO A 262 15.00 7.76 10.50
N PRO A 263 14.40 8.52 11.42
CA PRO A 263 12.99 8.87 11.33
C PRO A 263 12.66 9.51 9.98
N LEU A 264 11.52 9.12 9.40
CA LEU A 264 11.09 9.56 8.08
C LEU A 264 9.77 10.31 8.18
N GLU A 265 9.67 11.41 7.43
CA GLU A 265 8.42 12.13 7.22
C GLU A 265 7.50 11.35 6.25
N PRO A 266 6.20 11.68 6.19
CA PRO A 266 5.34 11.17 5.14
C PRO A 266 5.90 11.43 3.72
N GLY A 267 5.92 10.39 2.90
CA GLY A 267 6.52 10.45 1.55
C GLY A 267 6.78 9.08 0.95
N VAL A 268 7.27 9.06 -0.28
CA VAL A 268 7.69 7.84 -0.98
C VAL A 268 9.21 7.70 -0.91
N TYR A 269 9.68 6.52 -0.53
CA TYR A 269 11.08 6.23 -0.31
C TYR A 269 11.53 5.01 -1.11
N ARG A 270 12.82 5.02 -1.45
CA ARG A 270 13.53 3.91 -2.08
C ARG A 270 14.77 3.58 -1.28
N ILE A 271 14.95 2.30 -0.98
CA ILE A 271 16.23 1.74 -0.58
C ILE A 271 16.84 1.10 -1.82
N HIS A 272 17.98 1.63 -2.26
CA HIS A 272 18.80 1.03 -3.28
C HIS A 272 20.05 0.45 -2.62
N LEU A 273 20.28 -0.85 -2.86
CA LEU A 273 21.33 -1.60 -2.21
C LEU A 273 22.24 -2.23 -3.26
N THR A 274 23.54 -1.99 -3.15
CA THR A 274 24.55 -2.59 -4.01
C THR A 274 25.54 -3.37 -3.18
N ALA A 275 25.87 -4.58 -3.64
CA ALA A 275 26.92 -5.41 -3.06
C ALA A 275 28.06 -5.56 -4.07
N ARG A 276 29.28 -5.25 -3.62
CA ARG A 276 30.48 -5.19 -4.45
C ARG A 276 31.60 -5.97 -3.80
N ASP A 277 32.44 -6.54 -4.64
CA ASP A 277 33.74 -7.05 -4.26
C ASP A 277 34.80 -5.98 -4.58
N SER A 278 35.81 -5.79 -3.73
CA SER A 278 36.82 -4.72 -3.91
C SER A 278 37.63 -4.85 -5.20
N SER A 279 37.67 -6.03 -5.81
CA SER A 279 38.33 -6.30 -7.09
C SER A 279 37.49 -6.00 -8.33
N GLY A 280 36.18 -5.75 -8.18
CA GLY A 280 35.24 -5.51 -9.27
C GLY A 280 34.76 -4.07 -9.35
N THR A 281 34.64 -3.53 -10.57
CA THR A 281 34.04 -2.21 -10.81
C THR A 281 32.51 -2.26 -10.74
N GLU A 282 31.91 -3.40 -11.09
CA GLU A 282 30.46 -3.63 -11.10
C GLU A 282 29.98 -4.35 -9.84
N PRO A 283 28.78 -4.04 -9.32
CA PRO A 283 28.16 -4.81 -8.27
C PRO A 283 27.85 -6.23 -8.74
N PHE A 284 28.14 -7.23 -7.90
CA PHE A 284 27.72 -8.61 -8.17
C PHE A 284 26.23 -8.81 -7.87
N ALA A 285 25.64 -7.92 -7.05
CA ALA A 285 24.21 -7.92 -6.78
C ALA A 285 23.68 -6.53 -6.45
N GLU A 286 22.43 -6.30 -6.84
CA GLU A 286 21.69 -5.08 -6.59
C GLU A 286 20.26 -5.43 -6.16
N GLN A 287 19.72 -4.70 -5.18
CA GLN A 287 18.35 -4.84 -4.71
C GLN A 287 17.73 -3.48 -4.49
N THR A 288 16.45 -3.36 -4.84
CA THR A 288 15.67 -2.15 -4.60
C THR A 288 14.42 -2.49 -3.79
N ARG A 289 14.12 -1.69 -2.77
CA ARG A 289 12.85 -1.74 -2.03
C ARG A 289 12.23 -0.37 -1.92
N GLU A 290 11.00 -0.26 -2.39
CA GLU A 290 10.21 0.97 -2.34
C GLU A 290 9.13 0.84 -1.24
N PHE A 291 8.82 1.94 -0.58
CA PHE A 291 7.78 1.99 0.44
C PHE A 291 7.29 3.43 0.64
N ALA A 292 6.10 3.59 1.20
CA ALA A 292 5.53 4.89 1.52
C ALA A 292 5.43 5.04 3.04
N VAL A 293 5.82 6.20 3.56
CA VAL A 293 5.59 6.57 4.96
C VAL A 293 4.29 7.37 5.05
N ARG A 294 3.42 6.98 5.98
CA ARG A 294 2.06 7.53 6.15
C ARG A 294 1.80 7.90 7.60
N GLN A 295 0.78 8.71 7.86
CA GLN A 295 0.37 9.00 9.23
C GLN A 295 0.05 7.72 10.02
N ALA A 296 0.26 7.74 11.33
CA ALA A 296 0.17 6.55 12.18
C ALA A 296 -1.20 5.84 12.13
N ASP A 297 -2.29 6.61 12.02
CA ASP A 297 -3.66 6.09 11.96
C ASP A 297 -4.14 5.79 10.53
N PHE A 298 -3.30 6.04 9.51
CA PHE A 298 -3.62 5.78 8.12
C PHE A 298 -4.05 4.32 7.94
N PRO A 299 -5.14 4.03 7.21
CA PRO A 299 -5.89 4.86 6.24
C PRO A 299 -6.98 5.79 6.82
N ARG A 300 -7.15 5.86 8.14
CA ARG A 300 -8.14 6.77 8.75
C ARG A 300 -7.67 8.22 8.74
N LEU A 301 -8.64 9.14 8.76
CA LEU A 301 -8.36 10.57 8.89
C LEU A 301 -8.65 11.02 10.31
N THR A 302 -7.61 11.06 11.16
CA THR A 302 -7.74 11.46 12.56
C THR A 302 -7.25 12.88 12.82
N GLU A 303 -6.35 13.40 11.99
CA GLU A 303 -5.83 14.76 12.15
C GLU A 303 -6.76 15.83 11.58
N LEU A 304 -6.95 16.92 12.33
CA LEU A 304 -7.78 18.06 11.89
C LEU A 304 -7.30 18.65 10.56
N GLY A 305 -5.98 18.66 10.31
CA GLY A 305 -5.41 19.15 9.05
C GLY A 305 -5.90 18.33 7.86
N ASP A 306 -5.88 17.00 7.96
CA ASP A 306 -6.35 16.09 6.91
C ASP A 306 -7.87 16.20 6.73
N LEU A 307 -8.63 16.31 7.82
CA LEU A 307 -10.08 16.52 7.76
C LEU A 307 -10.44 17.81 7.00
N ILE A 308 -9.71 18.90 7.27
CA ILE A 308 -9.88 20.18 6.55
C ILE A 308 -9.45 20.04 5.09
N ALA A 309 -8.30 19.42 4.81
CA ALA A 309 -7.79 19.24 3.46
C ALA A 309 -8.78 18.45 2.58
N ALA A 310 -9.39 17.41 3.14
CA ALA A 310 -10.40 16.62 2.45
C ALA A 310 -11.66 17.42 2.07
N LEU A 311 -11.95 18.57 2.70
CA LEU A 311 -13.11 19.41 2.33
C LEU A 311 -12.98 20.06 0.94
N THR A 312 -11.80 20.03 0.34
CA THR A 312 -11.51 20.59 -1.00
C THR A 312 -12.53 20.21 -2.08
N TYR A 313 -13.19 19.06 -1.99
CA TYR A 313 -14.22 18.63 -2.95
C TYR A 313 -15.60 19.26 -2.75
N LEU A 314 -15.88 19.79 -1.55
CA LEU A 314 -17.16 20.41 -1.21
C LEU A 314 -17.06 21.94 -1.06
N THR A 315 -15.87 22.47 -0.82
CA THR A 315 -15.62 23.89 -0.56
C THR A 315 -15.16 24.64 -1.80
N SER A 316 -15.52 25.92 -1.88
CA SER A 316 -14.78 26.88 -2.70
C SER A 316 -13.40 27.18 -2.10
N GLU A 317 -12.50 27.72 -2.93
CA GLU A 317 -11.16 28.15 -2.48
C GLU A 317 -11.23 29.13 -1.31
N ARG A 318 -12.16 30.10 -1.35
CA ARG A 318 -12.36 31.07 -0.26
C ARG A 318 -12.79 30.42 1.04
N GLU A 319 -13.70 29.45 0.98
CA GLU A 319 -14.16 28.71 2.17
C GLU A 319 -13.01 27.88 2.77
N LEU A 320 -12.26 27.17 1.94
CA LEU A 320 -11.15 26.33 2.40
C LEU A 320 -10.03 27.16 3.01
N THR A 321 -9.59 28.21 2.31
CA THR A 321 -8.56 29.13 2.80
C THR A 321 -9.00 29.80 4.11
N PHE A 322 -10.26 30.22 4.22
CA PHE A 322 -10.79 30.74 5.48
C PHE A 322 -10.64 29.73 6.62
N ILE A 323 -10.90 28.44 6.42
CA ILE A 323 -10.69 27.44 7.48
C ILE A 323 -9.20 27.28 7.80
N GLN A 324 -8.34 27.21 6.78
CA GLN A 324 -6.90 26.98 6.92
C GLN A 324 -6.15 28.13 7.60
N GLU A 325 -6.55 29.37 7.35
CA GLU A 325 -5.96 30.59 7.93
C GLU A 325 -6.29 30.80 9.42
N GLY A 326 -6.98 29.86 10.07
CA GLY A 326 -7.14 29.90 11.52
C GLY A 326 -5.79 29.75 12.23
N GLU A 327 -5.41 30.72 13.07
CA GLU A 327 -4.07 30.79 13.66
C GLU A 327 -3.82 29.63 14.65
N THR A 328 -4.87 29.23 15.37
CA THR A 328 -4.81 28.17 16.37
C THR A 328 -5.56 26.92 15.92
N ALA A 329 -5.19 25.76 16.46
CA ALA A 329 -5.93 24.52 16.22
C ALA A 329 -7.40 24.62 16.66
N GLY A 330 -7.67 25.33 17.77
CA GLY A 330 -9.03 25.59 18.24
C GLY A 330 -9.84 26.48 17.31
N GLU A 331 -9.20 27.49 16.70
CA GLU A 331 -9.84 28.32 15.70
C GLU A 331 -10.13 27.56 14.40
N ARG A 332 -9.16 26.81 13.88
CA ARG A 332 -9.37 25.95 12.71
C ARG A 332 -10.52 24.97 12.94
N ARG A 333 -10.62 24.38 14.13
CA ARG A 333 -11.75 23.53 14.51
C ARG A 333 -13.08 24.27 14.52
N ARG A 334 -13.14 25.47 15.09
CA ARG A 334 -14.37 26.30 15.05
C ARG A 334 -14.78 26.65 13.63
N ARG A 335 -13.84 27.05 12.76
CA ARG A 335 -14.13 27.40 11.36
C ARG A 335 -14.60 26.16 10.58
N PHE A 336 -13.98 25.00 10.84
CA PHE A 336 -14.37 23.70 10.30
C PHE A 336 -15.80 23.30 10.72
N ASP A 337 -16.10 23.34 12.02
CA ASP A 337 -17.44 23.03 12.54
C ASP A 337 -18.48 24.04 12.02
N GLY A 338 -18.07 25.31 11.89
CA GLY A 338 -18.87 26.40 11.33
C GLY A 338 -19.27 26.16 9.88
N PHE A 339 -18.35 25.66 9.03
CA PHE A 339 -18.65 25.31 7.64
C PHE A 339 -19.79 24.30 7.54
N TRP A 340 -19.74 23.21 8.32
CA TRP A 340 -20.83 22.23 8.33
C TRP A 340 -22.13 22.78 8.92
N GLY A 341 -22.02 23.62 9.95
CA GLY A 341 -23.17 24.27 10.58
C GLY A 341 -23.89 25.29 9.68
N THR A 342 -23.21 25.92 8.72
CA THR A 342 -23.87 26.82 7.76
C THR A 342 -24.61 26.08 6.65
N LEU A 343 -24.19 24.86 6.31
CA LEU A 343 -24.86 24.02 5.31
C LEU A 343 -26.16 23.41 5.85
N PHE A 344 -26.18 23.03 7.13
CA PHE A 344 -27.28 22.25 7.71
C PHE A 344 -27.74 22.82 9.05
N ASN A 345 -29.00 23.27 9.10
CA ASN A 345 -29.63 23.68 10.36
C ASN A 345 -30.04 22.48 11.24
N ASP A 346 -30.35 21.32 10.65
CA ASP A 346 -30.68 20.11 11.41
C ASP A 346 -29.41 19.33 11.76
N ARG A 347 -29.13 19.24 13.06
CA ARG A 347 -27.96 18.54 13.61
C ARG A 347 -27.91 17.05 13.25
N ARG A 348 -29.06 16.38 13.09
CA ARG A 348 -29.10 14.95 12.71
C ARG A 348 -28.67 14.78 11.26
N VAL A 349 -29.18 15.61 10.37
CA VAL A 349 -28.79 15.63 8.95
C VAL A 349 -27.31 15.97 8.83
N ALA A 350 -26.86 17.02 9.51
CA ALA A 350 -25.45 17.42 9.53
C ALA A 350 -24.53 16.27 9.97
N SER A 351 -24.86 15.61 11.09
CA SER A 351 -24.06 14.49 11.59
C SER A 351 -24.06 13.29 10.63
N GLY A 352 -25.18 13.01 9.95
CA GLY A 352 -25.27 11.95 8.95
C GLY A 352 -24.41 12.24 7.73
N ILE A 353 -24.47 13.47 7.20
CA ILE A 353 -23.68 13.91 6.05
C ILE A 353 -22.18 13.92 6.35
N VAL A 354 -21.79 14.52 7.48
CA VAL A 354 -20.37 14.57 7.89
C VAL A 354 -19.82 13.15 8.00
N ARG A 355 -20.56 12.26 8.66
CA ARG A 355 -20.17 10.85 8.81
C ARG A 355 -20.02 10.17 7.44
N LEU A 356 -21.04 10.26 6.57
CA LEU A 356 -20.99 9.64 5.25
C LEU A 356 -19.83 10.20 4.40
N TYR A 357 -19.54 11.50 4.49
CA TYR A 357 -18.45 12.12 3.75
C TYR A 357 -17.10 11.53 4.16
N TYR A 358 -16.81 11.50 5.46
CA TYR A 358 -15.53 10.97 5.94
C TYR A 358 -15.44 9.45 5.83
N GLU A 359 -16.56 8.71 5.95
CA GLU A 359 -16.61 7.29 5.60
C GLU A 359 -16.13 7.07 4.15
N ARG A 360 -16.64 7.85 3.18
CA ARG A 360 -16.19 7.74 1.78
C ARG A 360 -14.73 8.15 1.57
N VAL A 361 -14.23 9.12 2.33
CA VAL A 361 -12.82 9.56 2.26
C VAL A 361 -11.90 8.45 2.78
N GLU A 362 -12.25 7.80 3.88
CA GLU A 362 -11.50 6.67 4.43
C GLU A 362 -11.62 5.43 3.53
N GLU A 363 -12.79 5.14 2.97
CA GLU A 363 -12.98 4.10 1.94
C GLU A 363 -12.11 4.39 0.71
N ALA A 364 -12.04 5.64 0.26
CA ALA A 364 -11.15 6.00 -0.84
C ALA A 364 -9.67 5.73 -0.50
N ASN A 365 -9.25 5.99 0.74
CA ASN A 365 -7.91 5.62 1.20
C ASN A 365 -7.67 4.11 1.22
N LEU A 366 -8.68 3.30 1.51
CA LEU A 366 -8.54 1.85 1.45
C LEU A 366 -8.38 1.36 0.03
N LEU A 367 -9.20 1.88 -0.87
CA LEU A 367 -9.35 1.34 -2.22
C LEU A 367 -8.30 1.88 -3.19
N PHE A 368 -7.87 3.13 -3.03
CA PHE A 368 -7.16 3.86 -4.09
C PHE A 368 -5.82 4.45 -3.66
N THR A 369 -5.32 4.11 -2.47
CA THR A 369 -4.00 4.60 -2.03
C THR A 369 -2.89 3.99 -2.84
N THR A 370 -1.97 4.85 -3.29
CA THR A 370 -0.73 4.41 -3.93
C THR A 370 0.44 5.23 -3.36
N HIS A 371 1.04 6.12 -4.15
CA HIS A 371 2.07 7.06 -3.74
C HIS A 371 1.53 8.23 -2.91
N LYS A 372 0.23 8.52 -3.03
CA LYS A 372 -0.52 9.46 -2.17
C LYS A 372 -1.79 8.82 -1.61
N GLU A 373 -2.40 9.48 -0.63
CA GLU A 373 -3.64 9.06 0.00
C GLU A 373 -4.74 8.87 -1.05
N GLY A 374 -5.48 7.77 -0.95
CA GLY A 374 -6.45 7.37 -1.95
C GLY A 374 -7.50 8.44 -2.23
N TRP A 375 -7.97 9.18 -1.22
CA TRP A 375 -8.91 10.29 -1.44
C TRP A 375 -8.36 11.39 -2.34
N ARG A 376 -7.03 11.60 -2.40
CA ARG A 376 -6.37 12.58 -3.27
C ARG A 376 -6.17 12.11 -4.70
N THR A 377 -6.42 10.83 -4.99
CA THR A 377 -6.28 10.26 -6.35
C THR A 377 -7.49 10.58 -7.22
N ASP A 378 -7.35 10.46 -8.54
CA ASP A 378 -8.48 10.70 -9.45
C ASP A 378 -9.63 9.72 -9.21
N ARG A 379 -9.32 8.44 -8.94
CA ARG A 379 -10.32 7.42 -8.57
C ARG A 379 -10.99 7.73 -7.23
N GLY A 380 -10.20 8.07 -6.22
CA GLY A 380 -10.74 8.45 -4.91
C GLY A 380 -11.59 9.71 -4.95
N MET A 381 -11.19 10.73 -5.70
CA MET A 381 -11.99 11.94 -5.90
C MET A 381 -13.38 11.62 -6.48
N VAL A 382 -13.44 10.79 -7.52
CA VAL A 382 -14.72 10.37 -8.12
C VAL A 382 -15.54 9.55 -7.13
N TYR A 383 -14.91 8.63 -6.40
CA TYR A 383 -15.56 7.80 -5.39
C TYR A 383 -16.11 8.60 -4.20
N VAL A 384 -15.36 9.58 -3.67
CA VAL A 384 -15.82 10.42 -2.55
C VAL A 384 -17.11 11.15 -2.95
N LEU A 385 -17.14 11.75 -4.14
CA LEU A 385 -18.29 12.52 -4.58
C LEU A 385 -19.49 11.66 -4.99
N LEU A 386 -19.26 10.57 -5.73
CA LEU A 386 -20.34 9.78 -6.34
C LEU A 386 -20.67 8.49 -5.58
N GLY A 387 -19.79 8.02 -4.70
CA GLY A 387 -19.90 6.73 -4.03
C GLY A 387 -19.38 5.58 -4.91
N PRO A 388 -19.73 4.33 -4.59
CA PRO A 388 -19.35 3.19 -5.42
C PRO A 388 -20.04 3.26 -6.81
N PRO A 389 -19.33 2.88 -7.89
CA PRO A 389 -19.92 2.78 -9.22
C PRO A 389 -20.94 1.64 -9.29
N ALA A 390 -21.86 1.72 -10.26
CA ALA A 390 -22.82 0.64 -10.52
C ALA A 390 -22.12 -0.63 -11.01
N PHE A 391 -21.12 -0.47 -11.88
CA PHE A 391 -20.16 -1.51 -12.25
C PHE A 391 -18.88 -0.89 -12.79
N VAL A 392 -17.83 -1.72 -12.82
CA VAL A 392 -16.50 -1.38 -13.31
C VAL A 392 -16.16 -2.31 -14.48
N GLU A 393 -15.73 -1.74 -15.60
CA GLU A 393 -15.09 -2.49 -16.69
C GLU A 393 -13.57 -2.34 -16.57
N THR A 394 -12.86 -3.45 -16.38
CA THR A 394 -11.39 -3.45 -16.33
C THR A 394 -10.83 -3.88 -17.67
N MET A 395 -10.03 -3.00 -18.28
CA MET A 395 -9.28 -3.26 -19.51
C MET A 395 -7.78 -3.35 -19.20
N PRO A 396 -6.95 -3.88 -20.12
CA PRO A 396 -5.50 -3.99 -19.88
C PRO A 396 -4.80 -2.64 -19.59
N THR A 397 -5.34 -1.53 -20.09
CA THR A 397 -4.73 -0.18 -20.02
C THR A 397 -5.59 0.86 -19.31
N ASP A 398 -6.88 0.59 -19.13
CA ASP A 398 -7.83 1.52 -18.56
C ASP A 398 -8.89 0.82 -17.69
N GLU A 399 -9.52 1.60 -16.84
CA GLU A 399 -10.63 1.19 -15.97
C GLU A 399 -11.80 2.13 -16.23
N ARG A 400 -13.01 1.61 -16.43
CA ARG A 400 -14.20 2.41 -16.75
C ARG A 400 -15.25 2.23 -15.69
N TRP A 401 -15.64 3.33 -15.07
CA TRP A 401 -16.62 3.36 -13.99
C TRP A 401 -17.93 3.91 -14.49
N HIS A 402 -19.00 3.15 -14.31
CA HIS A 402 -20.33 3.51 -14.78
C HIS A 402 -21.22 3.93 -13.61
N TYR A 403 -21.78 5.13 -13.70
CA TYR A 403 -22.67 5.70 -12.69
C TYR A 403 -24.05 6.00 -13.26
N GLN A 404 -25.09 5.64 -12.52
CA GLN A 404 -26.44 6.08 -12.80
C GLN A 404 -26.71 7.38 -12.04
N VAL A 405 -26.53 8.52 -12.68
CA VAL A 405 -26.62 9.81 -11.99
C VAL A 405 -28.00 10.45 -12.20
N GLY A 406 -28.77 10.57 -11.11
CA GLY A 406 -30.05 11.28 -11.03
C GLY A 406 -31.18 10.69 -11.89
N GLY A 407 -31.38 9.37 -11.78
CA GLY A 407 -32.56 8.68 -12.33
C GLY A 407 -32.61 8.57 -13.85
N SER A 408 -31.59 9.04 -14.58
CA SER A 408 -31.46 8.81 -16.02
C SER A 408 -31.18 7.33 -16.31
N ASN A 409 -31.68 6.83 -17.45
CA ASN A 409 -31.31 5.51 -17.98
C ASN A 409 -29.92 5.53 -18.65
N THR A 410 -29.35 6.71 -18.90
CA THR A 410 -28.01 6.84 -19.48
C THR A 410 -26.95 6.83 -18.39
N LEU A 411 -26.00 5.89 -18.49
CA LEU A 411 -24.86 5.80 -17.60
C LEU A 411 -23.83 6.90 -17.93
N SER A 412 -23.33 7.56 -16.88
CA SER A 412 -22.15 8.41 -16.97
C SER A 412 -20.91 7.54 -16.79
N THR A 413 -20.00 7.57 -17.76
CA THR A 413 -18.78 6.75 -17.73
C THR A 413 -17.58 7.64 -17.43
N PHE A 414 -16.81 7.27 -16.40
CA PHE A 414 -15.51 7.87 -16.09
C PHE A 414 -14.42 6.87 -16.49
N VAL A 415 -13.45 7.31 -17.30
CA VAL A 415 -12.38 6.45 -17.81
C VAL A 415 -11.07 6.83 -17.15
N PHE A 416 -10.44 5.89 -16.47
CA PHE A 416 -9.13 6.05 -15.84
C PHE A 416 -8.08 5.32 -16.68
N GLU A 417 -7.07 6.03 -17.15
CA GLU A 417 -5.92 5.41 -17.80
C GLU A 417 -4.82 5.12 -16.77
N ARG A 418 -4.17 3.96 -16.90
CA ARG A 418 -2.96 3.69 -16.13
C ARG A 418 -1.81 4.52 -16.68
N ALA A 419 -1.13 5.25 -15.82
CA ALA A 419 0.07 5.99 -16.19
C ALA A 419 1.13 5.00 -16.71
N SER A 420 1.56 5.20 -17.96
CA SER A 420 2.68 4.44 -18.51
C SER A 420 3.98 5.07 -18.03
N TYR A 421 4.87 4.25 -17.50
CA TYR A 421 6.23 4.66 -17.15
C TYR A 421 7.09 4.57 -18.41
N TYR A 422 7.89 5.61 -18.65
CA TYR A 422 8.93 5.59 -19.67
C TYR A 422 10.12 4.78 -19.13
N GLU A 423 10.84 4.10 -20.03
CA GLU A 423 12.16 3.47 -19.77
C GLU A 423 12.19 2.36 -18.69
N GLY A 424 12.01 1.11 -19.09
CA GLY A 424 12.46 -0.07 -18.34
C GLY A 424 11.69 -0.43 -17.06
N VAL A 425 10.94 0.49 -16.46
CA VAL A 425 10.10 0.23 -15.28
C VAL A 425 8.76 -0.35 -15.72
N LEU A 426 8.73 -1.67 -15.95
CA LEU A 426 7.52 -2.35 -16.45
C LEU A 426 6.39 -2.39 -15.41
N ARG A 427 6.71 -2.42 -14.10
CA ARG A 427 5.76 -2.42 -12.98
C ARG A 427 6.35 -1.74 -11.73
N PRO A 428 6.03 -0.47 -11.45
CA PRO A 428 6.50 0.20 -10.25
C PRO A 428 5.72 -0.19 -9.00
N ALA A 429 6.30 0.08 -7.82
CA ALA A 429 5.66 -0.16 -6.53
C ALA A 429 4.38 0.64 -6.31
N PHE A 430 4.24 1.79 -6.97
CA PHE A 430 3.10 2.69 -6.82
C PHE A 430 2.51 3.03 -8.19
N GLU A 431 1.40 2.39 -8.54
CA GLU A 431 0.66 2.70 -9.76
C GLU A 431 -0.07 4.04 -9.65
N ASN A 432 -0.23 4.74 -10.78
CA ASN A 432 -1.08 5.92 -10.87
C ASN A 432 -2.16 5.72 -11.93
N TRP A 433 -3.41 5.93 -11.54
CA TRP A 433 -4.58 5.85 -12.41
C TRP A 433 -5.16 7.25 -12.57
N VAL A 434 -5.13 7.76 -13.80
CA VAL A 434 -5.44 9.15 -14.13
C VAL A 434 -6.75 9.22 -14.90
N LEU A 435 -7.66 10.09 -14.47
CA LEU A 435 -8.94 10.31 -15.14
C LEU A 435 -8.72 11.01 -16.49
N GLN A 436 -9.33 10.46 -17.54
CA GLN A 436 -9.52 11.13 -18.82
C GLN A 436 -10.55 12.24 -18.66
N ARG A 437 -10.07 13.44 -18.33
CA ARG A 437 -10.92 14.60 -18.04
C ARG A 437 -11.64 15.13 -19.28
N SER A 438 -12.85 15.63 -19.07
CA SER A 438 -13.70 16.17 -20.12
C SER A 438 -14.66 17.20 -19.57
N ASN A 439 -14.84 18.31 -20.28
CA ASN A 439 -15.81 19.35 -19.91
C ASN A 439 -17.25 18.79 -19.78
N ALA A 440 -17.54 17.66 -20.44
CA ALA A 440 -18.82 16.96 -20.33
C ALA A 440 -19.16 16.50 -18.89
N TYR A 441 -18.16 16.38 -18.00
CA TYR A 441 -18.39 16.00 -16.61
C TYR A 441 -18.86 17.17 -15.73
N GLU A 442 -18.77 18.42 -16.18
CA GLU A 442 -19.08 19.58 -15.34
C GLU A 442 -20.51 19.55 -14.76
N PRO A 443 -21.59 19.26 -15.54
CA PRO A 443 -22.94 19.22 -15.00
C PRO A 443 -23.13 18.11 -13.95
N ILE A 444 -22.49 16.95 -14.16
CA ILE A 444 -22.51 15.82 -13.23
C ILE A 444 -21.82 16.22 -11.92
N TRP A 445 -20.66 16.86 -12.03
CA TRP A 445 -19.85 17.31 -10.90
C TRP A 445 -20.57 18.33 -10.03
N ARG A 446 -21.12 19.39 -10.67
CA ARG A 446 -21.88 20.44 -9.98
C ARG A 446 -23.12 19.87 -9.27
N ARG A 447 -23.80 18.90 -9.87
CA ARG A 447 -24.92 18.21 -9.24
C ARG A 447 -24.47 17.41 -8.01
N ALA A 448 -23.37 16.66 -8.10
CA ALA A 448 -22.85 15.88 -6.99
C ALA A 448 -22.52 16.77 -5.78
N ILE A 449 -21.77 17.86 -6.01
CA ILE A 449 -21.44 18.83 -4.94
C ILE A 449 -22.69 19.46 -4.36
N ARG A 450 -23.67 19.84 -5.19
CA ARG A 450 -24.93 20.39 -4.71
C ARG A 450 -25.68 19.40 -3.84
N ASN A 451 -25.78 18.12 -4.25
CA ASN A 451 -26.45 17.10 -3.45
C ASN A 451 -25.79 16.91 -2.08
N TRP A 452 -24.45 16.96 -2.03
CA TRP A 452 -23.72 16.98 -0.77
C TRP A 452 -24.08 18.19 0.09
N ARG A 453 -24.06 19.40 -0.49
CA ARG A 453 -24.32 20.66 0.25
C ARG A 453 -25.79 20.84 0.65
N GLU A 454 -26.73 20.20 -0.05
CA GLU A 454 -28.17 20.21 0.26
C GLU A 454 -28.60 19.01 1.14
N GLY A 455 -27.72 18.04 1.34
CA GLY A 455 -27.99 16.86 2.17
C GLY A 455 -28.83 15.79 1.49
N THR A 456 -29.03 15.88 0.17
CA THR A 456 -29.85 14.94 -0.63
C THR A 456 -29.10 13.67 -1.05
N VAL A 457 -27.87 13.49 -0.56
CA VAL A 457 -27.06 12.28 -0.76
C VAL A 457 -27.41 11.14 0.22
N LEU A 458 -28.12 11.45 1.31
CA LEU A 458 -28.56 10.49 2.34
C LEU A 458 -29.75 9.63 1.90
#